data_AF-A0A947G3Q2-F1
#
_entry.id   AF-A0A947G3Q2-F1
#
_cell.length_a   1.000
_cell.length_b   1.000
_cell.length_c   1.000
_cell.angle_alpha   90.00
_cell.angle_beta   90.00
_cell.angle_gamma   90.00
#
_symmetry.space_group_name_H-M   'P 1'
#
loop_
_entity.id
_entity.type
_entity.pdbx_description
1 polymer ?
#
loop_
_entity_poly.entity_id
_entity_poly.type
_entity_poly.pdbx_seq_one_letter_code
_entity_poly.pdbx_strand_id
1 'polypeptide(L)'
;MADQEPVAVAVWSALEDRAPSYALVEGVDLVVIRYGDEVSVLYGRCLHRGALLSDGHVDGDNLICGLHGWDYRVDTGISEYNNAEGLHQFEAVIDVEEDAVFVDAAAVRAWRRSHPQPYDREAYLGLYADAHGDPVEDKNLYIQKLAREG
;
A
#
# COMPACT_ATOMS: atom_id res chain seq x y z
N MET A 1 1.80 9.06 27.54
CA MET A 1 2.21 9.61 26.24
C MET A 1 2.83 8.43 25.53
N ALA A 2 2.23 7.93 24.45
CA ALA A 2 2.86 6.83 23.70
C ALA A 2 4.17 7.39 23.12
N ASP A 3 5.28 6.69 23.34
CA ASP A 3 6.54 7.05 22.70
C ASP A 3 6.36 6.88 21.19
N GLN A 4 6.57 7.95 20.43
CA GLN A 4 6.61 7.88 18.96
C GLN A 4 7.84 7.04 18.56
N GLU A 5 7.67 6.10 17.63
CA GLU A 5 8.73 5.27 17.08
C GLU A 5 8.94 5.63 15.59
N PRO A 6 9.56 6.78 15.27
CA PRO A 6 9.73 7.21 13.88
C PRO A 6 10.59 6.23 13.09
N VAL A 7 10.14 5.87 11.90
CA VAL A 7 10.87 5.04 10.94
C VAL A 7 10.83 5.65 9.55
N ALA A 8 11.98 5.75 8.89
CA ALA A 8 12.07 6.26 7.53
C ALA A 8 11.47 5.26 6.54
N VAL A 9 10.59 5.74 5.67
CA VAL A 9 9.89 4.94 4.64
C VAL A 9 10.30 5.29 3.22
N ALA A 10 10.90 6.47 3.01
CA ALA A 10 11.44 6.88 1.72
C ALA A 10 12.50 7.97 1.92
N VAL A 11 13.37 8.13 0.92
CA VAL A 11 14.25 9.30 0.78
C VAL A 11 13.46 10.39 0.06
N TRP A 12 13.28 11.57 0.67
CA TRP A 12 12.39 12.61 0.15
C TRP A 12 12.78 13.10 -1.24
N SER A 13 14.07 13.38 -1.45
CA SER A 13 14.60 13.86 -2.73
C SER A 13 14.55 12.81 -3.85
N ALA A 14 14.47 11.52 -3.50
CA ALA A 14 14.38 10.42 -4.44
C ALA A 14 12.93 10.09 -4.86
N LEU A 15 11.93 10.64 -4.15
CA LEU A 15 10.54 10.51 -4.56
C LEU A 15 10.27 11.42 -5.76
N GLU A 16 9.98 10.80 -6.90
CA GLU A 16 9.44 11.48 -8.07
C GLU A 16 8.01 11.96 -7.80
N ASP A 17 7.67 13.12 -8.36
CA ASP A 17 6.33 13.68 -8.22
C ASP A 17 5.29 12.73 -8.84
N ARG A 18 4.25 12.41 -8.08
CA ARG A 18 3.13 11.53 -8.47
C ARG A 18 3.57 10.14 -8.94
N ALA A 19 4.71 9.64 -8.47
CA ALA A 19 5.15 8.27 -8.67
C ALA A 19 4.97 7.45 -7.38
N PRO A 20 4.20 6.34 -7.40
CA PRO A 20 4.07 5.46 -6.24
C PRO A 20 5.40 4.78 -5.89
N SER A 21 5.77 4.79 -4.61
CA SER A 21 6.93 4.09 -4.07
C SER A 21 6.51 3.10 -2.99
N TYR A 22 7.21 1.97 -2.91
CA TYR A 22 6.94 0.91 -1.95
C TYR A 22 7.68 1.12 -0.63
N ALA A 23 7.01 0.86 0.49
CA ALA A 23 7.65 0.68 1.79
C ALA A 23 7.01 -0.47 2.60
N LEU A 24 7.77 -1.02 3.54
CA LEU A 24 7.32 -2.08 4.45
C LEU A 24 7.65 -1.70 5.88
N VAL A 25 6.62 -1.54 6.72
CA VAL A 25 6.78 -1.21 8.14
C VAL A 25 5.97 -2.18 8.96
N GLU A 26 6.59 -2.82 9.95
CA GLU A 26 5.90 -3.75 10.85
C GLU A 26 5.09 -4.83 10.09
N GLY A 27 5.57 -5.29 8.92
CA GLY A 27 4.88 -6.29 8.10
C GLY A 27 3.65 -5.78 7.32
N VAL A 28 3.36 -4.48 7.37
CA VAL A 28 2.30 -3.82 6.59
C VAL A 28 2.92 -3.18 5.35
N ASP A 29 2.39 -3.53 4.18
CA ASP A 29 2.76 -2.87 2.92
C ASP A 29 2.21 -1.44 2.91
N LEU A 30 3.05 -0.49 2.53
CA LEU A 30 2.72 0.92 2.40
C LEU A 30 2.98 1.37 0.96
N VAL A 31 2.22 2.37 0.52
CA VAL A 31 2.48 3.11 -0.71
C VAL A 31 2.74 4.57 -0.35
N VAL A 32 3.91 5.06 -0.73
CA VAL A 32 4.39 6.43 -0.48
C VAL A 32 4.29 7.20 -1.78
N ILE A 33 3.55 8.31 -1.78
CA ILE A 33 3.32 9.11 -2.99
C ILE A 33 3.60 10.57 -2.65
N ARG A 34 4.61 11.13 -3.30
CA ARG A 34 4.85 12.57 -3.30
C ARG A 34 3.89 13.25 -4.29
N TYR A 35 3.36 14.42 -3.92
CA TYR A 35 2.62 15.28 -4.84
C TYR A 35 2.86 16.74 -4.46
N GLY A 36 3.63 17.45 -5.30
CA GLY A 36 4.18 18.76 -4.98
C GLY A 36 5.14 18.70 -3.79
N ASP A 37 4.81 19.46 -2.75
CA ASP A 37 5.55 19.54 -1.49
C ASP A 37 4.90 18.71 -0.37
N GLU A 38 3.91 17.89 -0.72
CA GLU A 38 3.20 17.01 0.20
C GLU A 38 3.53 15.53 -0.07
N VAL A 39 3.22 14.68 0.91
CA VAL A 39 3.36 13.23 0.81
C VAL A 39 2.17 12.54 1.45
N SER A 40 1.71 11.48 0.80
CA SER A 40 0.76 10.52 1.37
C SER A 40 1.48 9.20 1.61
N VAL A 41 1.27 8.63 2.80
CA VAL A 41 1.65 7.25 3.10
C VAL A 41 0.37 6.49 3.40
N LEU A 42 -0.06 5.65 2.46
CA LEU A 42 -1.31 4.90 2.54
C LEU A 42 -1.02 3.41 2.75
N TYR A 43 -2.03 2.66 3.21
CA TYR A 43 -2.01 1.21 3.11
C TYR A 43 -1.75 0.79 1.65
N GLY A 44 -0.70 0.00 1.44
CA GLY A 44 -0.09 -0.22 0.14
C GLY A 44 -0.75 -1.30 -0.71
N ARG A 45 -1.91 -1.83 -0.31
CA ARG A 45 -2.61 -2.86 -1.08
C ARG A 45 -4.01 -2.43 -1.47
N CYS A 46 -4.35 -2.71 -2.72
CA CYS A 46 -5.67 -2.46 -3.27
C CYS A 46 -6.73 -3.25 -2.50
N LEU A 47 -7.78 -2.60 -2.02
CA LEU A 47 -8.90 -3.23 -1.29
C LEU A 47 -9.72 -4.18 -2.17
N HIS A 48 -9.61 -4.07 -3.50
CA HIS A 48 -10.25 -5.00 -4.42
C HIS A 48 -9.66 -6.41 -4.30
N ARG A 49 -8.35 -6.58 -4.57
CA ARG A 49 -7.69 -7.92 -4.63
C ARG A 49 -6.27 -7.99 -4.09
N GLY A 50 -5.89 -7.04 -3.24
CA GLY A 50 -4.63 -7.10 -2.49
C GLY A 50 -3.35 -6.81 -3.29
N ALA A 51 -3.46 -6.36 -4.54
CA ALA A 51 -2.32 -5.97 -5.36
C ALA A 51 -1.53 -4.83 -4.72
N LEU A 52 -0.20 -4.82 -4.88
CA LEU A 52 0.65 -3.73 -4.44
C LEU A 52 0.35 -2.47 -5.24
N LEU A 53 -0.03 -1.40 -4.57
CA LEU A 53 -0.33 -0.12 -5.20
C LEU A 53 0.93 0.63 -5.63
N SER A 54 2.09 0.24 -5.10
CA SER A 54 3.40 0.69 -5.61
C SER A 54 3.68 0.23 -7.04
N ASP A 55 3.03 -0.85 -7.51
CA ASP A 55 3.12 -1.32 -8.90
C ASP A 55 2.05 -0.65 -9.80
N GLY A 56 1.32 0.33 -9.25
CA GLY A 56 0.34 1.15 -9.96
C GLY A 56 0.94 2.40 -10.60
N HIS A 57 0.09 3.38 -10.88
CA HIS A 57 0.48 4.71 -11.35
C HIS A 57 -0.51 5.76 -10.84
N VAL A 58 -0.15 7.04 -10.94
CA VAL A 58 -1.10 8.14 -10.67
C VAL A 58 -1.65 8.65 -12.00
N ASP A 59 -2.97 8.81 -12.10
CA ASP A 59 -3.68 9.51 -13.19
C ASP A 59 -4.56 10.61 -12.61
N GLY A 60 -4.34 11.85 -13.04
CA GLY A 60 -4.88 13.02 -12.36
C GLY A 60 -4.48 12.99 -10.89
N ASP A 61 -5.46 12.94 -10.00
CA ASP A 61 -5.29 12.88 -8.55
C ASP A 61 -5.53 11.49 -7.94
N ASN A 62 -5.66 10.47 -8.78
CA ASN A 62 -5.95 9.11 -8.34
C ASN A 62 -4.73 8.22 -8.49
N LEU A 63 -4.43 7.49 -7.43
CA LEU A 63 -3.61 6.29 -7.45
C LEU A 63 -4.43 5.15 -8.07
N ILE A 64 -3.97 4.66 -9.22
CA ILE A 64 -4.61 3.62 -10.01
C ILE A 64 -3.87 2.30 -9.81
N CYS A 65 -4.59 1.28 -9.35
CA CYS A 65 -4.07 -0.07 -9.22
C CYS A 65 -3.70 -0.66 -10.60
N GLY A 66 -2.47 -1.17 -10.73
CA GLY A 66 -1.94 -1.73 -11.98
C GLY A 66 -2.59 -3.02 -12.50
N LEU A 67 -3.54 -3.61 -11.76
CA LEU A 67 -4.27 -4.81 -12.21
C LEU A 67 -5.61 -4.47 -12.87
N HIS A 68 -6.61 -4.07 -12.08
CA HIS A 68 -7.99 -3.89 -12.54
C HIS A 68 -8.41 -2.41 -12.58
N GLY A 69 -7.47 -1.48 -12.44
CA GLY A 69 -7.73 -0.04 -12.55
C GLY A 69 -8.50 0.57 -11.38
N TRP A 70 -8.63 -0.12 -10.24
CA TRP A 70 -9.28 0.43 -9.05
C TRP A 70 -8.54 1.69 -8.57
N ASP A 71 -9.30 2.71 -8.21
CA ASP A 71 -8.78 4.04 -7.92
C ASP A 71 -8.87 4.38 -6.43
N TYR A 72 -7.94 5.22 -5.99
CA TYR A 72 -7.97 5.89 -4.70
C TYR A 72 -7.38 7.29 -4.86
N ARG A 73 -7.99 8.30 -4.27
CA ARG A 73 -7.44 9.64 -4.22
C ARG A 73 -6.06 9.64 -3.53
N VAL A 74 -5.09 10.33 -4.11
CA VAL A 74 -3.73 10.44 -3.54
C VAL A 74 -3.75 11.19 -2.21
N ASP A 75 -4.59 12.21 -2.07
CA ASP A 75 -4.66 13.08 -0.88
C ASP A 75 -5.37 12.43 0.32
N THR A 76 -6.39 11.61 0.07
CA THR A 76 -7.31 11.09 1.11
C THR A 76 -7.36 9.57 1.19
N GLY A 77 -6.87 8.86 0.16
CA GLY A 77 -6.98 7.40 0.04
C GLY A 77 -8.38 6.88 -0.25
N ILE A 78 -9.39 7.74 -0.45
CA ILE A 78 -10.78 7.35 -0.72
C ILE A 78 -10.96 7.07 -2.22
N SER A 79 -11.65 5.99 -2.59
CA SER A 79 -12.00 5.72 -3.99
C SER A 79 -13.05 6.73 -4.49
N GLU A 80 -12.83 7.34 -5.65
CA GLU A 80 -13.82 8.17 -6.34
C GLU A 80 -14.95 7.31 -6.92
N TYR A 81 -14.63 6.09 -7.37
CA TYR A 81 -15.62 5.14 -7.87
C TYR A 81 -16.56 4.65 -6.75
N ASN A 82 -16.02 4.34 -5.56
CA ASN A 82 -16.79 3.87 -4.41
C ASN A 82 -16.35 4.56 -3.11
N ASN A 83 -17.00 5.66 -2.73
CA ASN A 83 -16.58 6.45 -1.55
C ASN A 83 -16.74 5.72 -0.20
N ALA A 84 -17.36 4.54 -0.17
CA ALA A 84 -17.36 3.68 1.02
C ALA A 84 -16.02 2.94 1.23
N GLU A 85 -15.17 2.90 0.21
CA GLU A 85 -13.84 2.30 0.24
C GLU A 85 -12.77 3.38 0.37
N GLY A 86 -11.90 3.20 1.36
CA GLY A 86 -10.77 4.09 1.58
C GLY A 86 -9.59 3.35 2.19
N LEU A 87 -8.41 3.62 1.67
CA LEU A 87 -7.15 3.17 2.25
C LEU A 87 -6.90 3.89 3.57
N HIS A 88 -6.31 3.19 4.53
CA HIS A 88 -5.86 3.85 5.74
C HIS A 88 -4.65 4.74 5.41
N GLN A 89 -4.73 6.02 5.79
CA GLN A 89 -3.62 6.97 5.70
C GLN A 89 -2.86 6.97 7.03
N PHE A 90 -1.55 6.77 6.96
CA PHE A 90 -0.64 6.89 8.08
C PHE A 90 -0.11 8.33 8.13
N GLU A 91 -0.06 8.90 9.34
CA GLU A 91 0.56 10.19 9.55
C GLU A 91 2.04 10.12 9.14
N ALA A 92 2.46 11.09 8.32
CA ALA A 92 3.80 11.14 7.76
C ALA A 92 4.44 12.51 8.02
N VAL A 93 5.75 12.52 8.27
CA VAL A 93 6.55 13.72 8.49
C VAL A 93 7.66 13.76 7.44
N ILE A 94 7.78 14.89 6.73
CA ILE A 94 8.90 15.15 5.83
C ILE A 94 10.00 15.84 6.64
N ASP A 95 11.18 15.23 6.69
CA ASP A 95 12.39 15.85 7.21
C ASP A 95 13.32 16.19 6.02
N VAL A 96 13.45 17.48 5.72
CA VAL A 96 14.28 17.95 4.60
C VAL A 96 15.77 17.97 4.96
N GLU A 97 16.12 18.04 6.24
CA GLU A 97 17.52 18.01 6.70
C GLU A 97 18.08 16.59 6.66
N GLU A 98 17.27 15.60 7.04
CA GLU A 98 17.61 14.18 6.96
C GLU A 98 17.26 13.54 5.59
N ASP A 99 16.64 14.31 4.68
CA ASP A 99 16.19 13.87 3.36
C ASP A 99 15.29 12.61 3.41
N ALA A 100 14.34 12.59 4.34
CA ALA A 100 13.56 11.41 4.66
C ALA A 100 12.07 11.71 4.86
N VAL A 101 11.23 10.71 4.56
CA VAL A 101 9.83 10.66 4.96
C VAL A 101 9.70 9.64 6.09
N PHE A 102 9.12 10.04 7.21
CA PHE A 102 8.92 9.20 8.39
C PHE A 102 7.46 8.86 8.62
N VAL A 103 7.20 7.67 9.17
CA VAL A 103 5.94 7.30 9.82
C VAL A 103 6.21 6.77 11.23
N ASP A 104 5.19 6.70 12.08
CA ASP A 104 5.31 6.07 13.40
C ASP A 104 5.08 4.55 13.33
N ALA A 105 6.15 3.76 13.57
CA ALA A 105 6.08 2.31 13.59
C ALA A 105 5.11 1.79 14.65
N ALA A 106 4.94 2.48 15.79
CA ALA A 106 3.99 2.09 16.82
C ALA A 106 2.54 2.21 16.33
N ALA A 107 2.24 3.25 15.55
CA ALA A 107 0.93 3.44 14.91
C ALA A 107 0.66 2.36 13.86
N VAL A 108 1.63 2.05 12.99
CA VAL A 108 1.50 0.97 12.00
C VAL A 108 1.28 -0.39 12.67
N ARG A 109 2.07 -0.69 13.72
CA ARG A 109 1.92 -1.89 14.55
C ARG A 109 0.54 -1.97 15.19
N ALA A 110 0.01 -0.85 15.67
CA ALA A 110 -1.31 -0.77 16.28
C ALA A 110 -2.42 -1.04 15.26
N TRP A 111 -2.35 -0.41 14.09
CA TRP A 111 -3.28 -0.64 13.00
C TRP A 111 -3.29 -2.10 12.53
N ARG A 112 -2.09 -2.71 12.40
CA ARG A 112 -1.95 -4.13 12.03
C ARG A 112 -2.65 -5.08 12.99
N ARG A 113 -2.70 -4.77 14.30
CA ARG A 113 -3.36 -5.66 15.28
C ARG A 113 -4.86 -5.81 15.02
N SER A 114 -5.52 -4.79 14.50
CA SER A 114 -6.93 -4.86 14.08
C SER A 114 -7.11 -5.24 12.60
N HIS A 115 -6.04 -5.18 11.80
CA HIS A 115 -6.02 -5.49 10.38
C HIS A 115 -4.91 -6.51 10.06
N PRO A 116 -5.13 -7.80 10.39
CA PRO A 116 -4.12 -8.84 10.17
C PRO A 116 -3.80 -8.97 8.67
N GLN A 117 -2.51 -9.06 8.34
CA GLN A 117 -2.03 -9.16 6.97
C GLN A 117 -2.03 -10.63 6.53
N PRO A 118 -2.79 -11.04 5.50
CA PRO A 118 -2.96 -12.45 5.12
C PRO A 118 -1.80 -13.01 4.26
N TYR A 119 -0.71 -12.27 4.09
CA TYR A 119 0.34 -12.59 3.13
C TYR A 119 1.53 -13.30 3.79
N ASP A 120 1.74 -14.55 3.39
CA ASP A 120 2.96 -15.29 3.71
C ASP A 120 4.04 -14.94 2.68
N ARG A 121 4.98 -14.09 3.06
CA ARG A 121 6.04 -13.61 2.15
C ARG A 121 7.08 -14.67 1.82
N GLU A 122 7.20 -15.72 2.63
CA GLU A 122 8.18 -16.79 2.44
C GLU A 122 7.65 -17.88 1.52
N ALA A 123 6.32 -17.98 1.37
CA ALA A 123 5.68 -18.88 0.43
C ALA A 123 5.92 -18.47 -1.04
N TYR A 124 5.92 -19.47 -1.93
CA TYR A 124 5.96 -19.23 -3.37
C TYR A 124 4.79 -18.34 -3.82
N LEU A 125 5.12 -17.20 -4.43
CA LEU A 125 4.19 -16.12 -4.83
C LEU A 125 3.33 -15.56 -3.69
N GLY A 126 3.67 -15.80 -2.43
CA GLY A 126 2.78 -15.44 -1.32
C GLY A 126 2.64 -13.93 -1.07
N LEU A 127 3.61 -13.13 -1.51
CA LEU A 127 3.47 -11.66 -1.55
C LEU A 127 2.34 -11.19 -2.51
N TYR A 128 2.11 -11.97 -3.57
CA TYR A 128 1.14 -11.70 -4.64
C TYR A 128 -0.09 -12.59 -4.55
N ALA A 129 -0.30 -13.25 -3.41
CA ALA A 129 -1.46 -14.10 -3.18
C ALA A 129 -2.75 -13.29 -3.21
N ASP A 130 -3.76 -13.80 -3.90
CA ASP A 130 -5.12 -13.27 -3.84
C ASP A 130 -5.87 -13.96 -2.70
N ALA A 131 -5.95 -13.29 -1.56
CA ALA A 131 -6.67 -13.77 -0.38
C ALA A 131 -8.18 -13.53 -0.44
N HIS A 132 -8.66 -12.68 -1.37
CA HIS A 132 -10.07 -12.32 -1.47
C HIS A 132 -10.84 -13.33 -2.35
N GLY A 133 -10.28 -13.66 -3.51
CA GLY A 133 -10.99 -14.40 -4.57
C GLY A 133 -12.11 -13.57 -5.20
N ASP A 134 -12.59 -13.99 -6.38
CA ASP A 134 -13.73 -13.36 -7.05
C ASP A 134 -14.52 -14.40 -7.87
N PRO A 135 -15.88 -14.38 -7.89
CA PRO A 135 -16.68 -15.31 -8.69
C PRO A 135 -16.44 -15.22 -10.20
N VAL A 136 -16.04 -14.06 -10.72
CA VAL A 136 -15.66 -13.85 -12.12
C VAL A 136 -14.33 -14.52 -12.42
N GLU A 137 -13.44 -14.64 -11.44
CA GLU A 137 -12.13 -15.30 -11.54
C GLU A 137 -12.07 -16.65 -10.82
N ASP A 138 -13.07 -17.50 -11.09
CA ASP A 138 -13.24 -18.79 -10.42
C ASP A 138 -12.08 -19.80 -10.61
N LYS A 139 -11.17 -19.55 -11.57
CA LYS A 139 -10.00 -20.39 -11.84
C LYS A 139 -8.70 -19.92 -11.19
N ASN A 140 -8.65 -18.74 -10.57
CA ASN A 140 -7.39 -18.18 -10.04
C ASN A 140 -6.72 -19.14 -9.04
N LEU A 141 -7.47 -19.64 -8.05
CA LEU A 141 -6.96 -20.58 -7.05
C LEU A 141 -6.50 -21.91 -7.66
N TYR A 142 -7.19 -22.38 -8.71
CA TYR A 142 -6.79 -23.60 -9.42
C TYR A 142 -5.46 -23.40 -10.16
N ILE A 143 -5.29 -22.27 -10.85
CA ILE A 143 -4.04 -21.91 -11.53
C ILE A 143 -2.89 -21.80 -10.51
N GLN A 144 -3.10 -21.13 -9.38
CA GLN A 144 -2.07 -21.02 -8.33
C GLN A 144 -1.72 -22.36 -7.69
N LYS A 145 -2.67 -23.30 -7.62
CA LYS A 145 -2.39 -24.68 -7.19
C LYS A 145 -1.47 -25.36 -8.21
N LEU A 146 -1.84 -25.33 -9.50
CA LEU A 146 -1.03 -25.93 -10.56
C LEU A 146 0.38 -25.34 -10.62
N ALA A 147 0.52 -24.02 -10.43
CA ALA A 147 1.83 -23.36 -10.42
C ALA A 147 2.74 -23.80 -9.25
N ARG A 148 2.16 -24.22 -8.12
CA ARG A 148 2.91 -24.67 -6.93
C ARG A 148 3.25 -26.16 -6.95
N GLU A 149 2.36 -26.98 -7.50
CA GLU A 149 2.41 -28.44 -7.39
C GLU A 149 2.72 -29.16 -8.71
N GLY A 150 2.73 -28.43 -9.83
CA GLY A 150 2.86 -28.97 -11.19
C GLY A 150 4.28 -29.14 -11.71
#